data_AF-I0HVZ6-F1
#
_entry.id   AF-I0HVZ6-F1
#
_cell.length_a   1.000
_cell.length_b   1.000
_cell.length_c   1.000
_cell.angle_alpha   90.00
_cell.angle_beta   90.00
_cell.angle_gamma   90.00
#
_symmetry.space_group_name_H-M   'P 1'
#
loop_
_entity.id
_entity.type
_entity.pdbx_description
1 polymer ?
#
loop_
_entity_poly.entity_id
_entity_poly.type
_entity_poly.pdbx_seq_one_letter_code
_entity_poly.pdbx_strand_id
1 'polypeptide(L)'
;MLHAREFHESARSLVILAQSQSYNGAVTLMVHAAIAYSDAVTAKARGVVNQQDHRNAPRLLREVLGSHLPDRQEKILRKLLGRKDEVNYGARSTPLADAERLLVELAEFAAWAEGLA
;
A
#
# COMPACT_ATOMS: atom_id res chain seq x y z
N MET A 1 -2.38 -0.13 -12.90
CA MET A 1 -2.17 1.23 -12.35
C MET A 1 -3.47 1.93 -11.96
N LEU A 2 -4.54 1.92 -12.78
CA LEU A 2 -5.80 2.64 -12.48
C LEU A 2 -6.35 2.37 -11.07
N HIS A 3 -6.63 1.10 -10.73
CA HIS A 3 -7.16 0.75 -9.41
C HIS A 3 -6.25 1.17 -8.24
N ALA A 4 -4.92 1.12 -8.43
CA ALA A 4 -3.96 1.54 -7.40
C ALA A 4 -4.09 3.04 -7.09
N ARG A 5 -4.23 3.86 -8.14
CA ARG A 5 -4.47 5.30 -8.01
C ARG A 5 -5.82 5.59 -7.36
N GLU A 6 -6.88 4.90 -7.74
CA GLU A 6 -8.21 5.09 -7.14
C GLU A 6 -8.22 4.84 -5.63
N PHE A 7 -7.58 3.75 -5.17
CA PHE A 7 -7.44 3.49 -3.73
C PHE A 7 -6.59 4.55 -3.04
N HIS A 8 -5.47 4.97 -3.65
CA HIS A 8 -4.59 5.99 -3.09
C HIS A 8 -5.31 7.35 -2.96
N GLU A 9 -6.01 7.77 -4.00
CA GLU A 9 -6.80 9.01 -4.02
C GLU A 9 -7.92 9.00 -2.98
N SER A 10 -8.60 7.86 -2.84
CA SER A 10 -9.64 7.67 -1.84
C SER A 10 -9.07 7.72 -0.41
N ALA A 11 -7.91 7.07 -0.19
CA ALA A 11 -7.20 7.14 1.09
C ALA A 11 -6.80 8.57 1.44
N ARG A 12 -6.22 9.30 0.47
CA ARG A 12 -5.84 10.71 0.65
C ARG A 12 -7.05 11.57 1.01
N SER A 13 -8.17 11.39 0.31
CA SER A 13 -9.41 12.14 0.59
C SER A 13 -9.91 11.89 2.00
N LEU A 14 -9.86 10.65 2.49
CA LEU A 14 -10.23 10.35 3.88
C LEU A 14 -9.29 11.00 4.90
N VAL A 15 -7.98 11.01 4.65
CA VAL A 15 -7.01 11.67 5.56
C VAL A 15 -7.24 13.17 5.62
N ILE A 16 -7.46 13.83 4.48
CA ILE A 16 -7.51 15.29 4.40
C ILE A 16 -8.89 15.86 4.77
N LEU A 17 -9.98 15.17 4.39
CA LEU A 17 -11.32 15.77 4.39
C LEU A 17 -12.27 15.19 5.43
N ALA A 18 -12.10 13.91 5.82
CA ALA A 18 -13.17 13.21 6.54
C ALA A 18 -13.39 13.68 7.98
N GLN A 19 -12.45 14.42 8.58
CA GLN A 19 -12.48 14.83 10.00
C GLN A 19 -12.96 13.70 10.93
N SER A 20 -12.42 12.50 10.70
CA SER A 20 -12.92 11.28 11.32
C SER A 20 -12.36 11.11 12.74
N GLN A 21 -13.14 10.46 13.61
CA GLN A 21 -12.65 9.98 14.90
C GLN A 21 -11.63 8.83 14.74
N SER A 22 -11.64 8.15 13.58
CA SER A 22 -10.73 7.05 13.28
C SER A 22 -10.36 7.04 11.80
N TYR A 23 -9.07 6.89 11.51
CA TYR A 23 -8.54 6.81 10.14
C TYR A 23 -8.27 5.37 9.68
N ASN A 24 -8.83 4.37 10.38
CA ASN A 24 -8.69 2.96 9.98
C ASN A 24 -9.13 2.72 8.53
N GLY A 25 -10.25 3.32 8.10
CA GLY A 25 -10.73 3.22 6.71
C GLY A 25 -9.73 3.79 5.70
N ALA A 26 -9.05 4.89 6.03
CA ALA A 26 -7.99 5.45 5.19
C ALA A 26 -6.81 4.47 5.09
N VAL A 27 -6.37 3.88 6.21
CA VAL A 27 -5.30 2.90 6.22
C VAL A 27 -5.68 1.62 5.45
N THR A 28 -6.92 1.14 5.54
CA THR A 28 -7.41 0.02 4.74
C THR A 28 -7.26 0.31 3.24
N LEU A 29 -7.65 1.50 2.79
CA LEU A 29 -7.46 1.92 1.40
C LEU A 29 -5.97 2.07 1.03
N MET A 30 -5.12 2.56 1.93
CA MET A 30 -3.66 2.61 1.69
C MET A 30 -3.06 1.22 1.47
N VAL A 31 -3.51 0.21 2.24
CA VAL A 31 -3.09 -1.19 2.06
C VAL A 31 -3.52 -1.71 0.69
N HIS A 32 -4.76 -1.46 0.29
CA HIS A 32 -5.25 -1.86 -1.04
C HIS A 32 -4.49 -1.17 -2.17
N ALA A 33 -4.18 0.12 -2.02
CA ALA A 33 -3.34 0.85 -2.98
C ALA A 33 -1.95 0.22 -3.10
N ALA A 34 -1.27 -0.06 -1.98
CA ALA A 34 0.06 -0.66 -1.99
C ALA A 34 0.09 -2.05 -2.66
N ILE A 35 -0.92 -2.88 -2.41
CA ILE A 35 -1.07 -4.18 -3.08
C ILE A 35 -1.26 -3.97 -4.58
N ALA A 36 -2.17 -3.09 -4.99
CA ALA A 36 -2.46 -2.85 -6.39
C ALA A 36 -1.27 -2.23 -7.16
N TYR A 37 -0.46 -1.38 -6.51
CA TYR A 37 0.81 -0.90 -7.06
C TYR A 37 1.81 -2.05 -7.22
N SER A 38 1.96 -2.90 -6.21
CA SER A 38 2.82 -4.09 -6.29
C SER A 38 2.39 -5.03 -7.42
N ASP A 39 1.10 -5.32 -7.55
CA ASP A 39 0.56 -6.16 -8.62
C ASP A 39 0.79 -5.56 -10.01
N ALA A 40 0.67 -4.24 -10.15
CA ALA A 40 0.97 -3.56 -11.42
C ALA A 40 2.45 -3.71 -11.81
N VAL A 41 3.36 -3.57 -10.85
CA VAL A 41 4.80 -3.74 -11.06
C VAL A 41 5.13 -5.19 -11.46
N THR A 42 4.60 -6.18 -10.73
CA THR A 42 4.87 -7.59 -11.04
C THR A 42 4.23 -8.04 -12.35
N ALA A 43 3.04 -7.50 -12.69
CA ALA A 43 2.37 -7.75 -13.96
C ALA A 43 3.21 -7.21 -15.13
N LYS A 44 3.74 -5.99 -15.01
CA LYS A 44 4.59 -5.41 -16.07
C LYS A 44 5.91 -6.17 -16.21
N ALA A 45 6.56 -6.53 -15.11
CA ALA A 45 7.87 -7.14 -15.14
C ALA A 45 7.85 -8.60 -15.62
N ARG A 46 6.83 -9.38 -15.25
CA ARG A 46 6.80 -10.84 -15.48
C ARG A 46 5.42 -11.41 -15.83
N GLY A 47 4.38 -10.59 -15.99
CA GLY A 47 3.02 -11.05 -16.31
C GLY A 47 2.29 -11.74 -15.17
N VAL A 48 2.73 -11.54 -13.92
CA VAL A 48 2.16 -12.20 -12.72
C VAL A 48 1.58 -11.19 -11.73
N VAL A 49 0.47 -11.57 -11.09
CA VAL A 49 -0.20 -10.78 -10.04
C VAL A 49 -0.50 -11.66 -8.83
N ASN A 50 -0.54 -11.07 -7.64
CA ASN A 50 -0.80 -11.82 -6.42
C ASN A 50 -2.32 -11.97 -6.18
N GLN A 51 -2.91 -13.07 -6.63
CA GLN A 51 -4.37 -13.24 -6.62
C GLN A 51 -4.98 -13.79 -5.33
N GLN A 52 -4.21 -14.43 -4.44
CA GLN A 52 -4.79 -15.23 -3.34
C GLN A 52 -4.19 -14.97 -1.97
N ASP A 53 -2.97 -14.45 -1.88
CA ASP A 53 -2.33 -14.20 -0.59
C ASP A 53 -1.68 -12.83 -0.56
N HIS A 54 -2.51 -11.81 -0.32
CA HIS A 54 -2.04 -10.44 -0.20
C HIS A 54 -0.96 -10.25 0.88
N ARG A 55 -0.83 -11.15 1.87
CA ARG A 55 0.28 -11.11 2.85
C ARG A 55 1.63 -11.46 2.20
N ASN A 56 1.60 -12.21 1.10
CA ASN A 56 2.78 -12.60 0.31
C ASN A 56 3.19 -11.60 -0.78
N ALA A 57 2.53 -10.43 -0.91
CA ALA A 57 2.89 -9.43 -1.92
C ALA A 57 4.37 -8.99 -1.88
N PRO A 58 5.01 -8.76 -0.71
CA PRO A 58 6.43 -8.41 -0.65
C PRO A 58 7.33 -9.54 -1.17
N ARG A 59 6.96 -10.80 -0.89
CA ARG A 59 7.71 -11.97 -1.35
C ARG A 59 7.68 -12.06 -2.87
N LEU A 60 6.50 -11.97 -3.48
CA LEU A 60 6.35 -11.99 -4.93
C LEU A 60 7.10 -10.83 -5.59
N LEU A 61 6.99 -9.62 -5.03
CA LEU A 61 7.69 -8.44 -5.54
C LEU A 61 9.21 -8.64 -5.54
N ARG A 62 9.77 -9.21 -4.45
CA ARG A 62 11.19 -9.53 -4.35
C ARG A 62 11.60 -10.66 -5.30
N GLU A 63 10.78 -11.70 -5.46
CA GLU A 63 11.02 -12.79 -6.41
C GLU A 63 11.08 -12.29 -7.86
N VAL A 64 10.22 -11.33 -8.21
CA VAL A 64 10.12 -10.78 -9.57
C VAL A 64 11.26 -9.81 -9.90
N LEU A 65 11.62 -8.92 -8.96
CA LEU A 65 12.60 -7.85 -9.20
C LEU A 65 14.02 -8.17 -8.72
N GLY A 66 14.17 -9.10 -7.78
CA GLY A 66 15.45 -9.48 -7.20
C GLY A 66 16.18 -8.30 -6.54
N SER A 67 17.40 -8.04 -6.99
CA SER A 67 18.23 -6.90 -6.53
C SER A 67 17.74 -5.54 -7.01
N HIS A 68 16.82 -5.49 -7.99
CA HIS A 68 16.24 -4.24 -8.47
C HIS A 68 15.13 -3.69 -7.56
N LEU A 69 14.64 -4.49 -6.60
CA LEU A 69 13.72 -4.00 -5.57
C LEU A 69 14.52 -3.25 -4.50
N PRO A 70 14.35 -1.93 -4.33
CA PRO A 70 15.02 -1.21 -3.26
C PRO A 70 14.47 -1.64 -1.90
N ASP A 71 15.36 -1.87 -0.93
CA ASP A 71 14.98 -2.33 0.42
C ASP A 71 13.98 -1.41 1.11
N ARG A 72 14.06 -0.10 0.82
CA ARG A 72 13.11 0.89 1.35
C ARG A 72 11.68 0.63 0.87
N GLN A 73 11.50 0.27 -0.39
CA GLN A 73 10.18 0.04 -0.98
C GLN A 73 9.57 -1.26 -0.46
N GLU A 74 10.39 -2.30 -0.29
CA GLU A 74 9.95 -3.52 0.38
C GLU A 74 9.55 -3.25 1.84
N LYS A 75 10.34 -2.45 2.56
CA LYS A 75 10.03 -2.09 3.96
C LYS A 75 8.72 -1.32 4.08
N ILE A 76 8.45 -0.36 3.19
CA ILE A 76 7.18 0.38 3.15
C ILE A 76 6.02 -0.58 2.90
N LEU A 77 6.12 -1.45 1.89
CA LEU A 77 5.07 -2.41 1.56
C LEU A 77 4.77 -3.35 2.74
N ARG A 78 5.81 -3.91 3.39
CA ARG A 78 5.67 -4.75 4.58
C ARG A 78 5.00 -4.01 5.73
N LYS A 79 5.39 -2.76 5.97
CA LYS A 79 4.82 -1.92 7.03
C LYS A 79 3.32 -1.68 6.80
N LEU A 80 2.92 -1.27 5.59
CA LEU A 80 1.52 -1.04 5.25
C LEU A 80 0.69 -2.32 5.42
N LEU A 81 1.15 -3.45 4.85
CA LEU A 81 0.48 -4.75 4.98
C LEU A 81 0.34 -5.20 6.44
N GLY A 82 1.35 -4.93 7.28
CA GLY A 82 1.31 -5.24 8.70
C GLY A 82 0.20 -4.50 9.47
N ARG A 83 -0.32 -3.38 8.95
CA ARG A 83 -1.46 -2.67 9.55
C ARG A 83 -2.81 -3.33 9.27
N LYS A 84 -2.93 -4.16 8.23
CA LYS A 84 -4.20 -4.71 7.74
C LYS A 84 -5.03 -5.38 8.84
N ASP A 85 -4.41 -6.28 9.60
CA ASP A 85 -5.13 -7.03 10.64
C ASP A 85 -5.49 -6.14 11.83
N GLU A 86 -4.63 -5.19 12.19
CA GLU A 86 -4.88 -4.23 13.27
C GLU A 86 -6.04 -3.30 12.93
N VAL A 87 -6.13 -2.76 11.71
CA VAL A 87 -7.17 -1.80 11.35
C VAL A 87 -8.52 -2.45 11.03
N ASN A 88 -8.52 -3.69 10.53
CA ASN A 88 -9.74 -4.40 10.17
C ASN A 88 -10.38 -5.17 11.32
N TYR A 89 -9.57 -5.67 12.26
CA TYR A 89 -10.04 -6.56 13.33
C TYR A 89 -9.60 -6.13 14.73
N GLY A 90 -8.69 -5.16 14.83
CA GLY A 90 -8.22 -4.63 16.12
C GLY A 90 -9.18 -3.59 16.71
N ALA A 91 -9.17 -3.49 18.04
CA ALA A 91 -9.96 -2.49 18.77
C ALA A 91 -9.35 -1.07 18.74
N ARG A 92 -8.15 -0.89 18.14
CA ARG A 92 -7.43 0.38 18.15
C ARG A 92 -7.86 1.27 16.99
N SER A 93 -8.12 2.53 17.31
CA SER A 93 -8.34 3.57 16.31
C SER A 93 -7.00 4.17 15.85
N THR A 94 -6.85 4.34 14.54
CA THR A 94 -5.71 5.04 13.96
C THR A 94 -5.92 6.55 14.07
N PRO A 95 -5.03 7.29 14.77
CA PRO A 95 -5.09 8.75 14.83
C PRO A 95 -4.66 9.38 13.51
N LEU A 96 -5.08 10.63 13.27
CA LEU A 96 -4.75 11.38 12.05
C LEU A 96 -3.24 11.39 11.76
N ALA A 97 -2.42 11.71 12.77
CA ALA A 97 -0.97 11.79 12.62
C ALA A 97 -0.32 10.46 12.16
N ASP A 98 -0.90 9.32 12.54
CA ASP A 98 -0.43 8.01 12.03
C ASP A 98 -0.83 7.82 10.57
N ALA A 99 -2.07 8.18 10.22
CA ALA A 99 -2.56 8.06 8.86
C ALA A 99 -1.80 8.98 7.89
N GLU A 100 -1.48 10.21 8.30
CA GLU A 100 -0.66 11.14 7.51
C GLU A 100 0.74 10.57 7.24
N ARG A 101 1.39 10.00 8.26
CA ARG A 101 2.70 9.35 8.09
C ARG A 101 2.65 8.18 7.12
N LEU A 102 1.63 7.33 7.24
CA LEU A 102 1.44 6.21 6.31
C LEU A 102 1.12 6.67 4.89
N LEU A 103 0.37 7.76 4.73
CA LEU A 103 0.06 8.34 3.43
C LEU A 103 1.32 8.85 2.72
N VAL A 104 2.25 9.49 3.44
CA VAL A 104 3.54 9.92 2.88
C VAL A 104 4.36 8.72 2.40
N GLU A 105 4.42 7.65 3.18
CA GLU A 105 5.12 6.42 2.79
C GLU A 105 4.46 5.74 1.58
N LEU A 106 3.12 5.69 1.54
CA LEU A 106 2.40 5.19 0.37
C LEU A 106 2.71 6.04 -0.87
N ALA A 107 2.74 7.36 -0.75
CA ALA A 107 3.03 8.26 -1.87
C ALA A 107 4.44 8.04 -2.42
N GLU A 108 5.41 7.78 -1.55
CA GLU A 108 6.76 7.40 -1.96
C GLU A 108 6.76 6.06 -2.73
N PHE A 109 6.10 5.04 -2.18
CA PHE A 109 6.01 3.73 -2.84
C PHE A 109 5.31 3.82 -4.20
N ALA A 110 4.24 4.61 -4.28
CA ALA A 110 3.52 4.89 -5.52
C ALA A 110 4.42 5.56 -6.55
N ALA A 111 5.17 6.60 -6.17
CA ALA A 111 6.08 7.30 -7.08
C ALA A 111 7.16 6.36 -7.65
N TRP A 112 7.72 5.49 -6.81
CA TRP A 112 8.65 4.45 -7.26
C TRP A 112 7.98 3.45 -8.22
N ALA A 113 6.82 2.90 -7.84
CA ALA A 113 6.10 1.92 -8.64
C ALA A 113 5.70 2.47 -10.01
N GLU A 114 5.26 3.73 -10.06
CA GLU A 114 4.90 4.41 -11.30
C GLU A 114 6.12 4.74 -12.17
N GLY A 115 7.28 5.01 -11.57
CA GLY A 115 8.53 5.21 -12.32
C GLY A 115 9.05 3.93 -13.01
N LEU A 116 8.61 2.75 -12.57
CA LEU A 116 8.89 1.47 -13.22
C LEU A 116 7.87 1.13 -14.32
N ALA A 117 6.70 1.76 -14.31
CA ALA A 117 5.52 1.39 -15.07
C ALA A 117 5.40 2.01 -16.46
#